data_AF-A0A955BF32-F1
#
_entry.id   AF-A0A955BF32-F1
#
_cell.length_a   1.000
_cell.length_b   1.000
_cell.length_c   1.000
_cell.angle_alpha   90.00
_cell.angle_beta   90.00
_cell.angle_gamma   90.00
#
_symmetry.space_group_name_H-M   'P 1'
#
loop_
_entity.id
_entity.type
_entity.pdbx_description
1 polymer ?
#
loop_
_entity_poly.entity_id
_entity_poly.type
_entity_poly.pdbx_seq_one_letter_code
_entity_poly.pdbx_strand_id
1 'polypeptide(L)'
;LFGHAKSKADAASVYGQRIALIDDYLKGLRMKTEQLGQKRGPVPKVRLVGDAHDIISDGKLDDEYWQTCPVAATGKFRELQTGRTPTFGTSFKAGWQGSNLYFAIRCDEHPGEKPVSASTRDDDQAIWHGDAIEIELATETHSYYQIAISPAGHIVDLDRGAAKGQWFGWDSKAEVATHIADDHWTVEIRFPVTADENDPLNQVIGRHPTQSLPWHINLCRQRIREDGQELSALSPTGTSGFHEPMKFAHFYDGRSHQFEADPSVTDFALGFQNATRARQAANFLALAELAKITDLQKAAALEQAALLDRANAESIIERIPIEAVKKTARMQNLLAQGKASEVISQFAEEDLTGWPFWKRGDGYHMRGRAYSITKDGAKAEADLTKALPWISEPRTRDALLLTLAQNRERNLGDDDRALEAFNAIVADRERIGSADEYAALQGIARIQTRRGQYDEALRTLNRANPEKLQGAWRENIFKSIEDVNEAKRKTSQ
;
A
#
# COMPACT_ATOMS: atom_id res chain seq x y z
N LEU A 1 -10.84 40.58 23.72
CA LEU A 1 -10.58 41.99 23.30
C LEU A 1 -11.24 42.32 21.96
N PHE A 2 -10.86 41.67 20.84
CA PHE A 2 -11.45 41.96 19.51
C PHE A 2 -12.99 41.81 19.47
N GLY A 3 -13.54 40.72 19.98
CA GLY A 3 -15.00 40.52 20.02
C GLY A 3 -15.77 41.60 20.80
N HIS A 4 -15.15 42.20 21.81
CA HIS A 4 -15.73 43.31 22.59
C HIS A 4 -15.68 44.64 21.84
N ALA A 5 -14.66 44.85 21.00
CA ALA A 5 -14.61 46.00 20.10
C ALA A 5 -15.67 45.87 19.00
N LYS A 6 -15.82 44.67 18.43
CA LYS A 6 -16.84 44.36 17.41
C LYS A 6 -18.26 44.56 17.92
N SER A 7 -18.57 44.17 19.16
CA SER A 7 -19.91 44.32 19.74
C SER A 7 -20.28 45.76 20.12
N LYS A 8 -19.30 46.66 20.23
CA LYS A 8 -19.51 48.07 20.59
C LYS A 8 -19.52 49.04 19.41
N ALA A 9 -19.05 48.62 18.25
CA ALA A 9 -19.04 49.44 17.04
C ALA A 9 -20.34 49.24 16.25
N ASP A 10 -20.98 50.34 15.86
CA ASP A 10 -22.04 50.28 14.86
C ASP A 10 -21.46 49.81 13.51
N ALA A 11 -22.03 48.76 12.94
CA ALA A 11 -21.57 48.13 11.70
C ALA A 11 -21.57 49.09 10.49
N ALA A 12 -22.51 50.06 10.46
CA ALA A 12 -22.59 51.05 9.39
C ALA A 12 -21.56 52.17 9.52
N SER A 13 -20.92 52.33 10.69
CA SER A 13 -19.93 53.38 10.94
C SER A 13 -18.58 53.06 10.30
N VAL A 14 -17.76 54.10 10.06
CA VAL A 14 -16.37 53.94 9.58
C VAL A 14 -15.55 53.04 10.52
N TYR A 15 -15.82 53.06 11.83
CA TYR A 15 -15.17 52.18 12.80
C TYR A 15 -15.64 50.73 12.67
N GLY A 16 -16.94 50.50 12.42
CA GLY A 16 -17.51 49.19 12.12
C GLY A 16 -16.91 48.57 10.84
N GLN A 17 -16.81 49.36 9.77
CA GLN A 17 -16.18 48.95 8.50
C GLN A 17 -14.69 48.60 8.68
N ARG A 18 -13.93 49.39 9.43
CA ARG A 18 -12.52 49.07 9.75
C ARG A 18 -12.39 47.79 10.58
N ILE A 19 -13.28 47.59 11.55
CA ILE A 19 -13.30 46.35 12.34
C ILE A 19 -13.68 45.16 11.45
N ALA A 20 -14.57 45.31 10.47
CA ALA A 20 -14.90 44.26 9.52
C ALA A 20 -13.69 43.83 8.69
N LEU A 21 -12.92 44.79 8.15
CA LEU A 21 -11.68 44.49 7.42
C LEU A 21 -10.65 43.75 8.27
N ILE A 22 -10.51 44.14 9.56
CA ILE A 22 -9.63 43.42 10.49
C ILE A 22 -10.20 42.02 10.79
N ASP A 23 -11.52 41.88 10.94
CA ASP A 23 -12.13 40.57 11.18
C ASP A 23 -11.91 39.61 10.01
N ASP A 24 -12.02 40.12 8.78
CA ASP A 24 -11.73 39.36 7.56
C ASP A 24 -10.26 38.94 7.52
N TYR A 25 -9.32 39.83 7.81
CA TYR A 25 -7.90 39.47 7.93
C TYR A 25 -7.65 38.43 9.04
N LEU A 26 -8.38 38.52 10.16
CA LEU A 26 -8.26 37.57 11.27
C LEU A 26 -8.85 36.19 10.96
N LYS A 27 -9.70 36.01 9.94
CA LYS A 27 -10.25 34.70 9.56
C LYS A 27 -9.15 33.70 9.25
N GLY A 28 -8.21 34.04 8.36
CA GLY A 28 -7.08 33.17 8.02
C GLY A 28 -6.20 32.84 9.21
N LEU A 29 -5.95 33.80 10.11
CA LEU A 29 -5.18 33.56 11.35
C LEU A 29 -5.89 32.64 12.34
N ARG A 30 -7.22 32.73 12.44
CA ARG A 30 -8.02 31.83 13.29
C ARG A 30 -8.03 30.42 12.74
N MET A 31 -8.26 30.24 11.44
CA MET A 31 -8.19 28.93 10.77
C MET A 31 -6.82 28.28 10.95
N LYS A 32 -5.76 29.05 10.75
CA LYS A 32 -4.39 28.61 11.01
C LYS A 32 -4.16 28.21 12.48
N THR A 33 -4.71 28.95 13.43
CA THR A 33 -4.61 28.61 14.86
C THR A 33 -5.35 27.30 15.17
N GLU A 34 -6.53 27.11 14.57
CA GLU A 34 -7.31 25.88 14.71
C GLU A 34 -6.57 24.69 14.10
N GLN A 35 -6.06 24.81 12.88
CA GLN A 35 -5.32 23.75 12.20
C GLN A 35 -4.03 23.37 12.94
N LEU A 36 -3.27 24.35 13.43
CA LEU A 36 -2.06 24.09 14.23
C LEU A 36 -2.39 23.52 15.62
N GLY A 37 -3.58 23.80 16.14
CA GLY A 37 -4.08 23.25 17.41
C GLY A 37 -4.65 21.84 17.30
N GLN A 38 -4.91 21.33 16.08
CA GLN A 38 -5.44 19.98 15.86
C GLN A 38 -4.40 18.93 16.24
N LYS A 39 -4.75 18.10 17.22
CA LYS A 39 -3.89 17.00 17.68
C LYS A 39 -4.02 15.81 16.73
N ARG A 40 -2.98 15.57 15.93
CA ARG A 40 -2.93 14.49 14.95
C ARG A 40 -2.22 13.28 15.52
N GLY A 41 -2.68 12.09 15.14
CA GLY A 41 -1.96 10.86 15.42
C GLY A 41 -0.73 10.69 14.54
N PRO A 42 -0.02 9.56 14.63
CA PRO A 42 1.09 9.28 13.73
C PRO A 42 0.56 9.13 12.29
N VAL A 43 0.94 10.06 11.42
CA VAL A 43 0.62 10.07 9.99
C VAL A 43 1.91 10.07 9.16
N PRO A 44 1.85 9.64 7.89
CA PRO A 44 2.98 9.76 6.97
C PRO A 44 3.42 11.21 6.78
N LYS A 45 4.61 11.38 6.21
CA LYS A 45 5.16 12.68 5.85
C LYS A 45 5.66 12.60 4.42
N VAL A 46 5.38 13.63 3.65
CA VAL A 46 5.88 13.81 2.28
C VAL A 46 6.62 15.14 2.28
N ARG A 47 7.91 15.09 1.96
CA ARG A 47 8.78 16.25 1.99
C ARG A 47 9.23 16.59 0.57
N LEU A 48 8.84 17.76 0.10
CA LEU A 48 9.34 18.33 -1.14
C LEU A 48 10.83 18.63 -1.02
N VAL A 49 11.57 18.38 -2.10
CA VAL A 49 13.01 18.60 -2.16
C VAL A 49 13.38 19.04 -3.57
N GLY A 50 13.83 20.28 -3.69
CA GLY A 50 14.22 20.85 -4.96
C GLY A 50 13.02 21.14 -5.87
N ASP A 51 13.35 21.80 -6.97
CA ASP A 51 12.42 22.30 -7.96
C ASP A 51 12.05 21.20 -8.97
N ALA A 52 10.76 21.06 -9.25
CA ALA A 52 10.21 20.10 -10.20
C ALA A 52 10.28 20.63 -11.64
N HIS A 53 11.49 20.73 -12.17
CA HIS A 53 11.75 21.30 -13.50
C HIS A 53 11.38 20.35 -14.64
N ASP A 54 11.10 20.93 -15.81
CA ASP A 54 10.96 20.24 -17.10
C ASP A 54 9.95 19.08 -17.14
N ILE A 55 8.91 19.12 -16.30
CA ILE A 55 7.81 18.14 -16.34
C ILE A 55 6.96 18.40 -17.59
N ILE A 56 6.85 17.37 -18.44
CA ILE A 56 5.91 17.34 -19.57
C ILE A 56 4.71 16.51 -19.15
N SER A 57 3.54 17.15 -18.98
CA SER A 57 2.32 16.44 -18.58
C SER A 57 1.78 15.59 -19.73
N ASP A 58 2.27 14.35 -19.85
CA ASP A 58 1.85 13.37 -20.86
C ASP A 58 1.46 12.01 -20.26
N GLY A 59 1.62 11.86 -18.94
CA GLY A 59 1.21 10.67 -18.20
C GLY A 59 2.24 9.55 -18.20
N LYS A 60 3.38 9.63 -18.90
CA LYS A 60 4.35 8.53 -18.98
C LYS A 60 5.30 8.44 -17.79
N LEU A 61 5.47 9.55 -17.07
CA LEU A 61 6.36 9.66 -15.90
C LEU A 61 7.84 9.38 -16.22
N ASP A 62 8.26 9.60 -17.47
CA ASP A 62 9.62 9.36 -17.96
C ASP A 62 10.52 10.61 -17.93
N ASP A 63 9.99 11.76 -17.49
CA ASP A 63 10.76 12.99 -17.27
C ASP A 63 11.93 12.78 -16.28
N GLU A 64 13.03 13.51 -16.49
CA GLU A 64 14.23 13.43 -15.65
C GLU A 64 13.92 13.65 -14.16
N TYR A 65 13.05 14.62 -13.86
CA TYR A 65 12.61 14.90 -12.50
C TYR A 65 11.96 13.66 -11.86
N TRP A 66 11.07 12.96 -12.58
CA TRP A 66 10.44 11.78 -12.04
C TRP A 66 11.44 10.65 -11.84
N GLN A 67 12.36 10.43 -12.78
CA GLN A 67 13.37 9.38 -12.67
C GLN A 67 14.35 9.60 -11.50
N THR A 68 14.62 10.86 -11.16
CA THR A 68 15.57 11.26 -10.10
C THR A 68 14.89 11.81 -8.84
N CYS A 69 13.55 11.72 -8.76
CA CYS A 69 12.74 12.31 -7.70
C CYS A 69 13.27 11.91 -6.31
N PRO A 70 13.55 12.88 -5.43
CA PRO A 70 14.09 12.58 -4.11
C PRO A 70 13.18 11.64 -3.30
N VAL A 71 13.77 10.62 -2.67
CA VAL A 71 13.04 9.58 -1.93
C VAL A 71 12.05 10.15 -0.91
N ALA A 72 12.37 11.30 -0.30
CA ALA A 72 11.51 11.96 0.68
C ALA A 72 10.19 12.52 0.10
N ALA A 73 10.12 12.68 -1.22
CA ALA A 73 8.94 13.10 -1.99
C ALA A 73 8.26 11.91 -2.70
N THR A 74 8.64 10.68 -2.38
CA THR A 74 8.07 9.45 -2.95
C THR A 74 7.42 8.59 -1.87
N GLY A 75 6.47 7.74 -2.26
CA GLY A 75 5.90 6.77 -1.34
C GLY A 75 5.01 5.73 -2.00
N LYS A 76 4.40 4.89 -1.17
CA LYS A 76 3.50 3.80 -1.57
C LYS A 76 2.24 3.81 -0.73
N PHE A 77 1.13 3.36 -1.33
CA PHE A 77 -0.14 3.26 -0.62
C PHE A 77 -0.21 1.97 0.20
N ARG A 78 -1.10 1.99 1.18
CA ARG A 78 -1.47 0.87 2.05
C ARG A 78 -2.97 0.68 2.01
N GLU A 79 -3.45 -0.55 2.20
CA GLU A 79 -4.88 -0.85 2.27
C GLU A 79 -5.53 0.02 3.36
N LEU A 80 -6.66 0.63 3.02
CA LEU A 80 -7.26 1.76 3.73
C LEU A 80 -7.67 1.44 5.18
N GLN A 81 -8.23 0.26 5.41
CA GLN A 81 -8.84 -0.09 6.70
C GLN A 81 -7.86 -0.71 7.69
N THR A 82 -6.88 -1.46 7.21
CA THR A 82 -5.97 -2.28 8.03
C THR A 82 -4.52 -1.84 7.95
N GLY A 83 -4.16 -1.03 6.93
CA GLY A 83 -2.79 -0.63 6.65
C GLY A 83 -1.90 -1.74 6.08
N ARG A 84 -2.48 -2.88 5.68
CA ARG A 84 -1.76 -3.98 5.02
C ARG A 84 -1.28 -3.57 3.62
N THR A 85 -0.45 -4.39 2.99
CA THR A 85 -0.09 -4.21 1.58
C THR A 85 -1.30 -4.55 0.72
N PRO A 86 -1.76 -3.66 -0.19
CA PRO A 86 -2.86 -3.95 -1.11
C PRO A 86 -2.41 -4.96 -2.17
N THR A 87 -3.34 -5.74 -2.72
CA THR A 87 -3.09 -6.72 -3.79
C THR A 87 -2.45 -6.06 -5.01
N PHE A 88 -2.92 -4.87 -5.40
CA PHE A 88 -2.26 -4.07 -6.44
C PHE A 88 -1.62 -2.82 -5.85
N GLY A 89 -0.30 -2.73 -6.05
CA GLY A 89 0.50 -1.63 -5.55
C GLY A 89 0.14 -0.29 -6.18
N THR A 90 0.28 0.78 -5.40
CA THR A 90 0.26 2.15 -5.93
C THR A 90 1.42 2.91 -5.34
N SER A 91 2.12 3.65 -6.18
CA SER A 91 3.24 4.50 -5.78
C SER A 91 3.04 5.91 -6.31
N PHE A 92 3.63 6.88 -5.61
CA PHE A 92 3.56 8.28 -6.04
C PHE A 92 4.91 8.97 -5.89
N LYS A 93 5.04 10.06 -6.63
CA LYS A 93 6.07 11.09 -6.53
C LYS A 93 5.36 12.45 -6.46
N ALA A 94 5.97 13.40 -5.75
CA ALA A 94 5.43 14.74 -5.60
C ALA A 94 6.51 15.77 -5.93
N GLY A 95 6.12 16.88 -6.54
CA GLY A 95 7.03 17.96 -6.90
C GLY A 95 6.38 19.33 -6.81
N TRP A 96 7.19 20.36 -6.74
CA TRP A 96 6.74 21.75 -6.76
C TRP A 96 7.61 22.60 -7.68
N GLN A 97 6.99 23.44 -8.51
CA GLN A 97 7.71 24.41 -9.34
C GLN A 97 6.92 25.71 -9.46
N GLY A 98 7.52 26.82 -9.01
CA GLY A 98 6.88 28.14 -9.05
C GLY A 98 5.61 28.17 -8.20
N SER A 99 4.45 28.24 -8.85
CA SER A 99 3.12 28.21 -8.21
C SER A 99 2.34 26.93 -8.52
N ASN A 100 3.05 25.83 -8.80
CA ASN A 100 2.45 24.59 -9.24
C ASN A 100 2.87 23.42 -8.35
N LEU A 101 1.88 22.63 -7.94
CA LEU A 101 2.06 21.34 -7.28
C LEU A 101 1.86 20.23 -8.31
N TYR A 102 2.77 19.26 -8.32
CA TYR A 102 2.72 18.10 -9.22
C TYR A 102 2.62 16.80 -8.43
N PHE A 103 1.82 15.87 -8.94
CA PHE A 103 1.88 14.47 -8.54
C PHE A 103 2.00 13.57 -9.76
N ALA A 104 2.84 12.55 -9.63
CA ALA A 104 2.96 11.44 -10.55
C ALA A 104 2.60 10.16 -9.78
N ILE A 105 1.53 9.48 -10.19
CA ILE A 105 0.97 8.32 -9.51
C ILE A 105 0.96 7.15 -10.47
N ARG A 106 1.54 6.03 -10.04
CA ARG A 106 1.53 4.76 -10.76
C ARG A 106 0.66 3.76 -10.03
N CYS A 107 -0.33 3.23 -10.73
CA CYS A 107 -1.27 2.21 -10.27
C CYS A 107 -0.94 0.88 -10.96
N ASP A 108 -0.31 -0.06 -10.24
CA ASP A 108 -0.04 -1.39 -10.76
C ASP A 108 -1.37 -2.12 -11.03
N GLU A 109 -1.42 -2.93 -12.09
CA GLU A 109 -2.56 -3.76 -12.49
C GLU A 109 -2.09 -5.16 -12.87
N HIS A 110 -3.04 -6.08 -12.99
CA HIS A 110 -2.73 -7.40 -13.55
C HIS A 110 -2.36 -7.22 -15.04
N PRO A 111 -1.25 -7.82 -15.52
CA PRO A 111 -0.88 -7.77 -16.93
C PRO A 111 -2.05 -8.16 -17.85
N GLY A 112 -2.33 -7.32 -18.85
CA GLY A 112 -3.43 -7.47 -19.81
C GLY A 112 -4.83 -7.10 -19.29
N GLU A 113 -4.99 -6.78 -18.00
CA GLU A 113 -6.25 -6.30 -17.42
C GLU A 113 -6.34 -4.77 -17.53
N LYS A 114 -7.41 -4.27 -18.16
CA LYS A 114 -7.63 -2.83 -18.27
C LYS A 114 -8.33 -2.27 -17.03
N PRO A 115 -7.99 -1.06 -16.57
CA PRO A 115 -8.71 -0.42 -15.50
C PRO A 115 -10.15 -0.06 -15.92
N VAL A 116 -11.07 -0.05 -14.97
CA VAL A 116 -12.50 0.21 -15.22
C VAL A 116 -12.76 1.72 -15.15
N SER A 117 -13.10 2.36 -16.27
CA SER A 117 -13.54 3.76 -16.27
C SER A 117 -15.05 3.86 -16.43
N ALA A 118 -15.74 4.35 -15.40
CA ALA A 118 -17.19 4.53 -15.41
C ALA A 118 -17.63 5.94 -15.85
N SER A 119 -16.77 6.95 -15.65
CA SER A 119 -17.03 8.32 -16.12
C SER A 119 -16.85 8.44 -17.63
N THR A 120 -17.65 9.31 -18.26
CA THR A 120 -17.64 9.55 -19.72
C THR A 120 -17.17 10.94 -20.12
N ARG A 121 -16.98 11.84 -19.15
CA ARG A 121 -16.52 13.22 -19.30
C ARG A 121 -16.10 13.78 -17.94
N ASP A 122 -15.54 14.97 -17.94
CA ASP A 122 -15.29 15.74 -16.70
C ASP A 122 -16.60 16.07 -15.97
N ASP A 123 -16.51 16.17 -14.65
CA ASP A 123 -17.59 16.36 -13.68
C ASP A 123 -18.64 15.23 -13.65
N ASP A 124 -18.34 14.09 -14.27
CA ASP A 124 -19.20 12.91 -14.24
C ASP A 124 -19.02 12.12 -12.94
N GLN A 125 -20.01 12.24 -12.06
CA GLN A 125 -20.10 11.54 -10.77
C GLN A 125 -20.10 10.01 -10.89
N ALA A 126 -20.28 9.45 -12.10
CA ALA A 126 -20.08 8.02 -12.32
C ALA A 126 -18.64 7.57 -12.02
N ILE A 127 -17.67 8.48 -11.92
CA ILE A 127 -16.27 8.18 -11.56
C ILE A 127 -16.13 7.27 -10.33
N TRP A 128 -16.99 7.44 -9.31
CA TRP A 128 -16.95 6.64 -8.09
C TRP A 128 -17.49 5.21 -8.26
N HIS A 129 -17.99 4.85 -9.44
CA HIS A 129 -18.38 3.49 -9.82
C HIS A 129 -17.31 2.75 -10.64
N GLY A 130 -16.13 3.36 -10.83
CA GLY A 130 -14.98 2.74 -11.49
C GLY A 130 -13.70 2.84 -10.66
N ASP A 131 -12.58 2.57 -11.33
CA ASP A 131 -11.25 2.85 -10.81
C ASP A 131 -11.02 4.37 -10.78
N ALA A 132 -10.41 4.86 -9.71
CA ALA A 132 -10.10 6.27 -9.57
C ALA A 132 -8.90 6.49 -8.65
N ILE A 133 -8.15 7.55 -8.93
CA ILE A 133 -7.29 8.21 -7.95
C ILE A 133 -8.10 9.33 -7.30
N GLU A 134 -8.01 9.45 -5.99
CA GLU A 134 -8.55 10.61 -5.27
C GLU A 134 -7.42 11.33 -4.51
N ILE A 135 -7.37 12.64 -4.65
CA ILE A 135 -6.41 13.53 -4.00
C ILE A 135 -7.19 14.42 -3.04
N GLU A 136 -6.86 14.29 -1.75
CA GLU A 136 -7.42 15.11 -0.68
C GLU A 136 -6.36 16.13 -0.26
N LEU A 137 -6.66 17.42 -0.38
CA LEU A 137 -5.67 18.49 -0.27
C LEU A 137 -6.14 19.58 0.70
N ALA A 138 -5.62 19.55 1.94
CA ALA A 138 -5.80 20.59 2.94
C ALA A 138 -4.61 21.54 2.94
N THR A 139 -4.87 22.84 2.77
CA THR A 139 -3.85 23.89 2.83
C THR A 139 -3.84 24.56 4.20
N GLU A 140 -2.97 25.55 4.40
CA GLU A 140 -2.95 26.32 5.66
C GLU A 140 -4.13 27.30 5.82
N THR A 141 -4.88 27.53 4.74
CA THR A 141 -6.00 28.48 4.66
C THR A 141 -7.32 27.82 4.34
N HIS A 142 -7.35 26.53 4.00
CA HIS A 142 -8.56 25.84 3.56
C HIS A 142 -8.72 24.46 4.18
N SER A 143 -9.97 24.02 4.39
CA SER A 143 -10.24 22.76 5.08
C SER A 143 -9.70 21.56 4.31
N TYR A 144 -10.24 21.30 3.11
CA TYR A 144 -9.61 20.48 2.08
C TYR A 144 -10.42 20.52 0.77
N TYR A 145 -9.73 20.27 -0.33
CA TYR A 145 -10.30 19.95 -1.64
C TYR A 145 -10.22 18.45 -1.89
N GLN A 146 -11.16 17.92 -2.66
CA GLN A 146 -11.14 16.55 -3.16
C GLN A 146 -11.10 16.59 -4.69
N ILE A 147 -10.18 15.84 -5.30
CA ILE A 147 -10.04 15.72 -6.74
C ILE A 147 -9.99 14.24 -7.10
N ALA A 148 -10.97 13.78 -7.88
CA ALA A 148 -11.06 12.41 -8.38
C ALA A 148 -10.69 12.35 -9.86
N ILE A 149 -9.85 11.39 -10.23
CA ILE A 149 -9.31 11.24 -11.59
C ILE A 149 -9.50 9.79 -12.05
N SER A 150 -10.16 9.61 -13.20
CA SER A 150 -10.36 8.28 -13.79
C SER A 150 -9.14 7.87 -14.64
N PRO A 151 -8.98 6.57 -14.93
CA PRO A 151 -7.96 6.11 -15.88
C PRO A 151 -8.07 6.75 -17.28
N ALA A 152 -9.28 7.17 -17.67
CA ALA A 152 -9.54 7.89 -18.92
C ALA A 152 -9.13 9.38 -18.88
N GLY A 153 -8.67 9.88 -17.72
CA GLY A 153 -8.25 11.27 -17.54
C GLY A 153 -9.38 12.24 -17.19
N HIS A 154 -10.61 11.72 -16.98
CA HIS A 154 -11.72 12.58 -16.53
C HIS A 154 -11.52 13.01 -15.08
N ILE A 155 -11.77 14.30 -14.82
CA ILE A 155 -11.64 14.89 -13.49
C ILE A 155 -13.02 15.22 -12.89
N VAL A 156 -13.17 15.03 -11.59
CA VAL A 156 -14.24 15.62 -10.79
C VAL A 156 -13.60 16.28 -9.59
N ASP A 157 -13.85 17.56 -9.37
CA ASP A 157 -13.29 18.29 -8.23
C ASP A 157 -14.36 18.94 -7.34
N LEU A 158 -14.05 18.98 -6.05
CA LEU A 158 -14.98 19.38 -5.00
C LEU A 158 -14.25 20.20 -3.93
N ASP A 159 -14.88 21.29 -3.51
CA ASP A 159 -14.53 21.97 -2.27
C ASP A 159 -15.27 21.32 -1.09
N ARG A 160 -14.56 20.55 -0.27
CA ARG A 160 -15.12 19.89 0.92
C ARG A 160 -15.13 20.78 2.17
N GLY A 161 -14.51 21.95 2.11
CA GLY A 161 -14.64 23.03 3.10
C GLY A 161 -15.92 23.86 2.91
N ALA A 162 -16.50 23.85 1.71
CA ALA A 162 -17.77 24.54 1.43
C ALA A 162 -18.99 23.80 2.01
N ALA A 163 -20.13 24.51 2.03
CA ALA A 163 -21.41 23.89 2.33
C ALA A 163 -21.74 22.80 1.30
N LYS A 164 -22.34 21.69 1.73
CA LYS A 164 -22.56 20.49 0.90
C LYS A 164 -23.22 20.75 -0.46
N GLY A 165 -24.14 21.71 -0.54
CA GLY A 165 -24.80 22.08 -1.80
C GLY A 165 -23.91 22.84 -2.79
N GLN A 166 -22.70 23.24 -2.39
CA GLN A 166 -21.75 24.02 -3.18
C GLN A 166 -20.45 23.29 -3.48
N TRP A 167 -20.30 22.03 -3.05
CA TRP A 167 -19.06 21.28 -3.23
C TRP A 167 -18.57 21.27 -4.69
N PHE A 168 -19.47 21.01 -5.64
CA PHE A 168 -19.19 20.95 -7.08
C PHE A 168 -19.09 22.33 -7.77
N GLY A 169 -19.08 23.43 -7.00
CA GLY A 169 -18.98 24.78 -7.56
C GLY A 169 -17.55 25.29 -7.67
N TRP A 170 -16.58 24.54 -7.16
CA TRP A 170 -15.15 24.84 -7.25
C TRP A 170 -14.55 24.12 -8.46
N ASP A 171 -13.53 24.72 -9.08
CA ASP A 171 -12.78 24.18 -10.21
C ASP A 171 -11.28 24.22 -9.88
N SER A 172 -10.63 23.06 -9.89
CA SER A 172 -9.21 22.94 -9.53
C SER A 172 -8.25 23.64 -10.51
N LYS A 173 -8.70 23.88 -11.75
CA LYS A 173 -7.87 24.28 -12.91
C LYS A 173 -6.69 23.36 -13.15
N ALA A 174 -6.79 22.11 -12.71
CA ALA A 174 -5.73 21.14 -12.85
C ALA A 174 -5.56 20.71 -14.30
N GLU A 175 -4.31 20.44 -14.69
CA GLU A 175 -3.99 19.74 -15.93
C GLU A 175 -3.71 18.28 -15.60
N VAL A 176 -4.37 17.37 -16.31
CA VAL A 176 -4.31 15.93 -16.06
C VAL A 176 -3.90 15.20 -17.33
N ALA A 177 -2.93 14.31 -17.21
CA ALA A 177 -2.59 13.33 -18.23
C ALA A 177 -2.60 11.93 -17.62
N THR A 178 -3.13 10.96 -18.36
CA THR A 178 -3.13 9.55 -17.97
C THR A 178 -2.55 8.68 -19.08
N HIS A 179 -1.94 7.57 -18.69
CA HIS A 179 -1.44 6.57 -19.63
C HIS A 179 -1.79 5.17 -19.13
N ILE A 180 -2.28 4.31 -20.03
CA ILE A 180 -2.61 2.91 -19.75
C ILE A 180 -1.59 2.03 -20.48
N ALA A 181 -0.85 1.24 -19.71
CA ALA A 181 0.07 0.23 -20.20
C ALA A 181 -0.46 -1.19 -19.92
N ASP A 182 0.37 -2.21 -20.15
CA ASP A 182 -0.04 -3.61 -19.98
C ASP A 182 -0.24 -4.02 -18.52
N ASP A 183 0.65 -3.57 -17.62
CA ASP A 183 0.71 -3.96 -16.20
C ASP A 183 0.39 -2.81 -15.24
N HIS A 184 -0.03 -1.66 -15.76
CA HIS A 184 -0.33 -0.48 -14.96
C HIS A 184 -1.09 0.61 -15.73
N TRP A 185 -1.57 1.59 -14.98
CA TRP A 185 -1.89 2.91 -15.49
C TRP A 185 -1.30 4.00 -14.60
N THR A 186 -1.21 5.21 -15.13
CA THR A 186 -0.60 6.36 -14.46
C THR A 186 -1.50 7.57 -14.50
N VAL A 187 -1.32 8.44 -13.51
CA VAL A 187 -1.85 9.80 -13.45
C VAL A 187 -0.69 10.75 -13.26
N GLU A 188 -0.63 11.77 -14.09
CA GLU A 188 0.22 12.93 -13.92
C GLU A 188 -0.66 14.16 -13.83
N ILE A 189 -0.51 14.93 -12.76
CA ILE A 189 -1.37 16.08 -12.49
C ILE A 189 -0.57 17.30 -12.06
N ARG A 190 -0.92 18.46 -12.63
CA ARG A 190 -0.47 19.79 -12.22
C ARG A 190 -1.62 20.56 -11.60
N PHE A 191 -1.46 21.01 -10.36
CA PHE A 191 -2.36 21.93 -9.69
C PHE A 191 -1.80 23.35 -9.71
N PRO A 192 -2.50 24.35 -10.28
CA PRO A 192 -2.19 25.74 -10.01
C PRO A 192 -2.54 26.10 -8.56
N VAL A 193 -1.61 26.74 -7.88
CA VAL A 193 -1.75 27.21 -6.50
C VAL A 193 -1.66 28.72 -6.45
N THR A 194 -2.58 29.35 -5.72
CA THR A 194 -2.60 30.79 -5.53
C THR A 194 -2.72 31.15 -4.05
N ALA A 195 -2.05 32.24 -3.65
CA ALA A 195 -2.28 32.87 -2.35
C ALA A 195 -3.37 33.96 -2.41
N ASP A 196 -3.93 34.21 -3.60
CA ASP A 196 -5.02 35.16 -3.80
C ASP A 196 -6.37 34.49 -3.52
N GLU A 197 -7.11 35.03 -2.57
CA GLU A 197 -8.42 34.53 -2.14
C GLU A 197 -9.59 35.23 -2.88
N ASN A 198 -9.31 36.14 -3.82
CA ASN A 198 -10.34 36.91 -4.53
C ASN A 198 -11.18 36.06 -5.50
N ASP A 199 -10.65 34.92 -5.96
CA ASP A 199 -11.36 33.95 -6.79
C ASP A 199 -11.45 32.58 -6.08
N PRO A 200 -12.29 32.46 -5.03
CA PRO A 200 -12.32 31.28 -4.17
C PRO A 200 -12.92 30.03 -4.83
N LEU A 201 -13.47 30.17 -6.04
CA LEU A 201 -14.07 29.08 -6.79
C LEU A 201 -13.10 28.45 -7.80
N ASN A 202 -11.89 28.98 -7.95
CA ASN A 202 -10.93 28.47 -8.92
C ASN A 202 -9.55 28.31 -8.28
N GLN A 203 -8.84 27.24 -8.65
CA GLN A 203 -7.48 26.91 -8.18
C GLN A 203 -7.40 26.52 -6.70
N VAL A 204 -6.27 25.92 -6.33
CA VAL A 204 -5.97 25.60 -4.93
C VAL A 204 -5.50 26.86 -4.22
N ILE A 205 -6.24 27.26 -3.17
CA ILE A 205 -5.85 28.41 -2.34
C ILE A 205 -4.91 27.95 -1.23
N GLY A 206 -3.69 28.50 -1.23
CA GLY A 206 -2.71 28.33 -0.18
C GLY A 206 -1.35 28.89 -0.57
N ARG A 207 -0.44 28.98 0.40
CA ARG A 207 0.96 29.31 0.16
C ARG A 207 1.79 28.05 0.04
N HIS A 208 2.99 28.18 -0.52
CA HIS A 208 3.96 27.11 -0.55
C HIS A 208 4.16 26.50 0.86
N PRO A 209 3.98 25.18 1.03
CA PRO A 209 3.97 24.56 2.34
C PRO A 209 5.37 24.53 2.96
N THR A 210 5.45 24.81 4.26
CA THR A 210 6.73 24.86 4.98
C THR A 210 6.70 23.95 6.19
N GLN A 211 7.86 23.67 6.77
CA GLN A 211 7.93 22.91 8.03
C GLN A 211 7.04 23.50 9.15
N SER A 212 6.92 24.83 9.25
CA SER A 212 6.11 25.48 10.30
C SER A 212 4.64 25.65 9.91
N LEU A 213 4.32 25.56 8.62
CA LEU A 213 2.98 25.60 8.05
C LEU A 213 2.84 24.52 6.99
N PRO A 214 2.79 23.25 7.41
CA PRO A 214 2.63 22.16 6.49
C PRO A 214 1.20 22.17 5.94
N TRP A 215 1.05 21.72 4.71
CA TRP A 215 -0.22 21.23 4.20
C TRP A 215 -0.48 19.82 4.72
N HIS A 216 -1.70 19.33 4.54
CA HIS A 216 -2.05 17.96 4.85
C HIS A 216 -2.72 17.30 3.66
N ILE A 217 -2.20 16.16 3.22
CA ILE A 217 -2.70 15.48 2.02
C ILE A 217 -3.06 14.03 2.29
N ASN A 218 -4.00 13.50 1.51
CA ASN A 218 -4.08 12.06 1.29
C ASN A 218 -4.16 11.78 -0.20
N LEU A 219 -3.48 10.73 -0.62
CA LEU A 219 -3.53 10.23 -1.98
C LEU A 219 -4.13 8.84 -1.90
N CYS A 220 -5.21 8.62 -2.62
CA CYS A 220 -6.08 7.47 -2.47
C CYS A 220 -6.28 6.79 -3.82
N ARG A 221 -6.46 5.48 -3.82
CA ARG A 221 -6.84 4.68 -4.99
C ARG A 221 -8.05 3.84 -4.65
N GLN A 222 -9.04 3.91 -5.52
CA GLN A 222 -10.15 2.97 -5.62
C GLN A 222 -9.92 2.03 -6.81
N ARG A 223 -10.03 0.73 -6.57
CA ARG A 223 -10.07 -0.30 -7.61
C ARG A 223 -11.34 -1.12 -7.49
N ILE A 224 -12.14 -1.22 -8.55
CA ILE A 224 -13.42 -1.93 -8.58
C ILE A 224 -13.40 -3.01 -9.67
N ARG A 225 -13.79 -4.21 -9.30
CA ARG A 225 -14.09 -5.34 -10.21
C ARG A 225 -15.41 -5.97 -9.81
N GLU A 226 -15.93 -6.84 -10.65
CA GLU A 226 -17.17 -7.58 -10.36
C GLU A 226 -17.07 -8.40 -9.06
N ASP A 227 -15.88 -8.95 -8.79
CA ASP A 227 -15.59 -9.78 -7.63
C ASP A 227 -15.14 -8.99 -6.38
N GLY A 228 -15.02 -7.67 -6.43
CA GLY A 228 -14.77 -6.88 -5.22
C GLY A 228 -14.23 -5.47 -5.43
N GLN A 229 -13.93 -4.82 -4.31
CA GLN A 229 -13.32 -3.49 -4.26
C GLN A 229 -12.08 -3.52 -3.36
N GLU A 230 -11.02 -2.82 -3.77
CA GLU A 230 -9.85 -2.54 -2.94
C GLU A 230 -9.65 -1.03 -2.86
N LEU A 231 -9.56 -0.53 -1.63
CA LEU A 231 -9.23 0.87 -1.34
C LEU A 231 -7.85 0.93 -0.71
N SER A 232 -7.00 1.82 -1.20
CA SER A 232 -5.68 2.05 -0.63
C SER A 232 -5.35 3.54 -0.59
N ALA A 233 -4.50 3.95 0.35
CA ALA A 233 -4.10 5.34 0.49
C ALA A 233 -2.66 5.49 1.00
N LEU A 234 -2.05 6.64 0.74
CA LEU A 234 -0.81 7.09 1.37
C LEU A 234 -0.93 6.99 2.90
N SER A 235 -2.03 7.51 3.44
CA SER A 235 -2.36 7.42 4.86
C SER A 235 -3.68 6.66 5.05
N PRO A 236 -3.64 5.37 5.43
CA PRO A 236 -4.83 4.59 5.76
C PRO A 236 -5.66 5.27 6.83
N THR A 237 -6.97 5.38 6.60
CA THR A 237 -7.90 6.04 7.51
C THR A 237 -8.31 5.14 8.66
N GLY A 238 -8.18 3.82 8.51
CA GLY A 238 -8.72 2.87 9.47
C GLY A 238 -10.26 2.79 9.42
N THR A 239 -10.87 3.30 8.34
CA THR A 239 -12.31 3.32 8.09
C THR A 239 -12.61 2.89 6.65
N SER A 240 -13.88 2.72 6.30
CA SER A 240 -14.30 2.31 4.96
C SER A 240 -14.24 3.43 3.90
N GLY A 241 -13.73 4.62 4.22
CA GLY A 241 -13.74 5.77 3.32
C GLY A 241 -12.50 6.66 3.48
N PHE A 242 -12.26 7.51 2.48
CA PHE A 242 -11.06 8.35 2.39
C PHE A 242 -11.11 9.63 3.24
N HIS A 243 -12.32 10.14 3.52
CA HIS A 243 -12.55 11.49 4.04
C HIS A 243 -12.37 11.60 5.57
N GLU A 244 -11.16 11.32 6.06
CA GLU A 244 -10.74 11.53 7.45
C GLU A 244 -9.60 12.56 7.53
N PRO A 245 -9.89 13.89 7.57
CA PRO A 245 -8.85 14.93 7.47
C PRO A 245 -7.75 14.85 8.53
N MET A 246 -8.05 14.29 9.71
CA MET A 246 -7.08 14.07 10.79
C MET A 246 -6.05 12.98 10.48
N LYS A 247 -6.30 12.18 9.45
CA LYS A 247 -5.39 11.13 8.96
C LYS A 247 -4.52 11.59 7.80
N PHE A 248 -4.75 12.78 7.25
CA PHE A 248 -3.94 13.29 6.15
C PHE A 248 -2.47 13.45 6.56
N ALA A 249 -1.57 13.02 5.68
CA ALA A 249 -0.11 13.08 5.83
C ALA A 249 0.38 14.52 5.86
N HIS A 250 1.44 14.80 6.61
CA HIS A 250 2.10 16.11 6.54
C HIS A 250 2.80 16.29 5.20
N PHE A 251 2.51 17.39 4.51
CA PHE A 251 3.10 17.78 3.23
C PHE A 251 3.82 19.12 3.39
N TYR A 252 5.13 19.14 3.14
CA TYR A 252 5.95 20.33 3.43
C TYR A 252 7.24 20.39 2.62
N ASP A 253 7.78 21.59 2.44
CA ASP A 253 9.17 21.81 2.06
C ASP A 253 10.01 22.20 3.30
N GLY A 254 11.28 21.82 3.27
CA GLY A 254 12.31 22.24 4.19
C GLY A 254 13.28 21.13 4.55
N ARG A 255 13.91 21.30 5.71
CA ARG A 255 14.79 20.28 6.30
C ARG A 255 13.96 19.11 6.80
N SER A 256 14.56 17.92 6.83
CA SER A 256 13.94 16.74 7.42
C SER A 256 13.45 17.06 8.84
N HIS A 257 12.17 16.80 9.08
CA HIS A 257 11.52 17.12 10.34
C HIS A 257 10.67 15.95 10.86
N GLN A 258 10.58 15.82 12.19
CA GLN A 258 9.68 14.89 12.87
C GLN A 258 8.61 15.71 13.57
N PHE A 259 7.39 15.66 13.02
CA PHE A 259 6.22 16.23 13.67
C PHE A 259 5.85 15.41 14.91
N GLU A 260 5.41 16.10 15.95
CA GLU A 260 4.87 15.45 17.15
C GLU A 260 3.51 14.81 16.82
N ALA A 261 3.32 13.58 17.28
CA ALA A 261 2.05 12.89 17.18
C ALA A 261 1.42 12.81 18.57
N ASP A 262 0.11 13.06 18.66
CA ASP A 262 -0.65 12.82 19.88
C ASP A 262 -0.82 11.31 20.07
N PRO A 263 -0.23 10.72 21.13
CA PRO A 263 -0.29 9.29 21.38
C PRO A 263 -1.70 8.80 21.77
N SER A 264 -2.63 9.71 22.11
CA SER A 264 -4.02 9.35 22.41
C SER A 264 -4.86 9.11 21.16
N VAL A 265 -4.41 9.57 19.99
CA VAL A 265 -5.09 9.31 18.71
C VAL A 265 -4.79 7.88 18.27
N THR A 266 -5.86 7.09 18.14
CA THR A 266 -5.79 5.70 17.71
C THR A 266 -6.94 5.37 16.76
N ASP A 267 -6.72 4.36 15.92
CA ASP A 267 -7.71 3.82 14.99
C ASP A 267 -7.40 2.32 14.75
N PHE A 268 -8.23 1.67 13.95
CA PHE A 268 -8.07 0.25 13.66
C PHE A 268 -6.74 -0.06 12.98
N ALA A 269 -6.30 0.74 11.99
CA ALA A 269 -5.07 0.48 11.25
C ALA A 269 -3.82 0.62 12.13
N LEU A 270 -3.78 1.62 13.02
CA LEU A 270 -2.73 1.79 14.02
C LEU A 270 -2.72 0.62 15.03
N GLY A 271 -3.89 0.24 15.53
CA GLY A 271 -4.04 -0.92 16.41
C GLY A 271 -3.56 -2.20 15.74
N PHE A 272 -3.95 -2.43 14.49
CA PHE A 272 -3.59 -3.60 13.69
C PHE A 272 -2.07 -3.67 13.43
N GLN A 273 -1.44 -2.54 13.10
CA GLN A 273 0.00 -2.43 12.95
C GLN A 273 0.73 -2.76 14.26
N ASN A 274 0.26 -2.21 15.39
CA ASN A 274 0.82 -2.46 16.71
C ASN A 274 0.69 -3.93 17.11
N ALA A 275 -0.47 -4.54 16.88
CA ALA A 275 -0.70 -5.98 17.10
C ALA A 275 0.24 -6.85 16.25
N THR A 276 0.45 -6.47 14.98
CA THR A 276 1.39 -7.15 14.07
C THR A 276 2.83 -7.09 14.57
N ARG A 277 3.27 -5.95 15.10
CA ARG A 277 4.60 -5.79 15.70
C ARG A 277 4.75 -6.61 16.98
N ALA A 278 3.73 -6.60 17.83
CA ALA A 278 3.72 -7.36 19.09
C ALA A 278 3.67 -8.88 18.87
N ARG A 279 3.10 -9.35 17.75
CA ARG A 279 2.93 -10.78 17.42
C ARG A 279 2.19 -11.56 18.49
N GLN A 280 1.14 -10.97 19.05
CA GLN A 280 0.31 -11.57 20.10
C GLN A 280 -1.14 -11.69 19.62
N ALA A 281 -1.69 -12.91 19.66
CA ALA A 281 -3.06 -13.18 19.25
C ALA A 281 -4.09 -12.35 20.03
N ALA A 282 -3.87 -12.16 21.33
CA ALA A 282 -4.76 -11.39 22.21
C ALA A 282 -5.00 -9.95 21.71
N ASN A 283 -3.99 -9.30 21.13
CA ASN A 283 -4.13 -7.94 20.62
C ASN A 283 -5.04 -7.90 19.38
N PHE A 284 -4.94 -8.90 18.50
CA PHE A 284 -5.86 -9.03 17.37
C PHE A 284 -7.27 -9.41 17.82
N LEU A 285 -7.42 -10.30 18.80
CA LEU A 285 -8.73 -10.63 19.38
C LEU A 285 -9.40 -9.39 19.97
N ALA A 286 -8.65 -8.53 20.67
CA ALA A 286 -9.18 -7.28 21.20
C ALA A 286 -9.66 -6.33 20.08
N LEU A 287 -8.93 -6.24 18.96
CA LEU A 287 -9.36 -5.45 17.80
C LEU A 287 -10.64 -5.99 17.16
N ALA A 288 -10.81 -7.32 17.11
CA ALA A 288 -11.98 -7.97 16.54
C ALA A 288 -13.27 -7.77 17.36
N GLU A 289 -13.15 -7.31 18.61
CA GLU A 289 -14.26 -7.06 19.54
C GLU A 289 -14.60 -5.56 19.69
N LEU A 290 -13.96 -4.68 18.91
CA LEU A 290 -14.31 -3.27 18.88
C LEU A 290 -15.75 -3.08 18.37
N ALA A 291 -16.51 -2.19 19.01
CA ALA A 291 -17.95 -2.04 18.77
C ALA A 291 -18.32 -1.48 17.37
N LYS A 292 -17.39 -0.80 16.69
CA LYS A 292 -17.60 -0.15 15.39
C LYS A 292 -16.47 -0.49 14.44
N ILE A 293 -16.50 -1.70 13.89
CA ILE A 293 -15.57 -2.18 12.87
C ILE A 293 -16.34 -2.82 11.72
N THR A 294 -15.72 -2.85 10.54
CA THR A 294 -16.28 -3.54 9.37
C THR A 294 -16.02 -5.05 9.43
N ASP A 295 -16.70 -5.80 8.57
CA ASP A 295 -16.42 -7.23 8.40
C ASP A 295 -15.00 -7.48 7.88
N LEU A 296 -14.45 -6.58 7.05
CA LEU A 296 -13.08 -6.68 6.56
C LEU A 296 -12.07 -6.53 7.71
N GLN A 297 -12.27 -5.53 8.57
CA GLN A 297 -11.46 -5.31 9.76
C GLN A 297 -11.52 -6.50 10.72
N LYS A 298 -12.74 -6.98 11.02
CA LYS A 298 -12.95 -8.13 11.90
C LYS A 298 -12.32 -9.40 11.33
N ALA A 299 -12.51 -9.68 10.04
CA ALA A 299 -11.93 -10.82 9.35
C ALA A 299 -10.39 -10.77 9.38
N ALA A 300 -9.80 -9.61 9.07
CA ALA A 300 -8.35 -9.42 9.10
C ALA A 300 -7.75 -9.64 10.49
N ALA A 301 -8.40 -9.14 11.55
CA ALA A 301 -7.94 -9.35 12.91
C ALA A 301 -8.03 -10.82 13.32
N LEU A 302 -9.18 -11.47 13.10
CA LEU A 302 -9.39 -12.88 13.47
C LEU A 302 -8.49 -13.84 12.69
N GLU A 303 -8.20 -13.57 11.42
CA GLU A 303 -7.24 -14.34 10.62
C GLU A 303 -5.84 -14.35 11.26
N GLN A 304 -5.34 -13.18 11.68
CA GLN A 304 -4.03 -13.10 12.36
C GLN A 304 -4.07 -13.71 13.76
N ALA A 305 -5.18 -13.54 14.48
CA ALA A 305 -5.36 -14.18 15.79
C ALA A 305 -5.29 -15.71 15.67
N ALA A 306 -5.98 -16.30 14.69
CA ALA A 306 -5.96 -17.75 14.45
C ALA A 306 -4.58 -18.26 14.03
N LEU A 307 -3.82 -17.47 13.25
CA LEU A 307 -2.45 -17.82 12.87
C LEU A 307 -1.50 -17.89 14.09
N LEU A 308 -1.70 -17.00 15.06
CA LEU A 308 -0.83 -16.87 16.23
C LEU A 308 -1.27 -17.79 17.39
N ASP A 309 -2.58 -17.94 17.62
CA ASP A 309 -3.14 -18.84 18.63
C ASP A 309 -3.58 -20.16 18.00
N ARG A 310 -2.59 -21.02 17.72
CA ARG A 310 -2.83 -22.32 17.10
C ARG A 310 -3.67 -23.27 17.95
N ALA A 311 -3.67 -23.09 19.27
CA ALA A 311 -4.44 -23.95 20.18
C ALA A 311 -5.95 -23.68 20.05
N ASN A 312 -6.33 -22.42 19.81
CA ASN A 312 -7.73 -22.01 19.68
C ASN A 312 -8.12 -21.64 18.23
N ALA A 313 -7.26 -21.92 17.25
CA ALA A 313 -7.42 -21.45 15.87
C ALA A 313 -8.80 -21.79 15.29
N GLU A 314 -9.32 -23.00 15.49
CA GLU A 314 -10.62 -23.41 14.94
C GLU A 314 -11.78 -22.55 15.45
N SER A 315 -11.85 -22.30 16.76
CA SER A 315 -12.92 -21.48 17.34
C SER A 315 -12.82 -20.01 16.93
N ILE A 316 -11.59 -19.51 16.71
CA ILE A 316 -11.35 -18.16 16.17
C ILE A 316 -11.79 -18.07 14.71
N ILE A 317 -11.45 -19.09 13.89
CA ILE A 317 -11.77 -19.13 12.46
C ILE A 317 -13.29 -19.10 12.24
N GLU A 318 -14.07 -19.80 13.06
CA GLU A 318 -15.53 -19.82 12.91
C GLU A 318 -16.19 -18.43 13.07
N ARG A 319 -15.50 -17.49 13.75
CA ARG A 319 -15.96 -16.10 13.94
C ARG A 319 -15.62 -15.17 12.77
N ILE A 320 -14.85 -15.61 11.78
CA ILE A 320 -14.46 -14.80 10.61
C ILE A 320 -15.71 -14.56 9.75
N PRO A 321 -16.12 -13.29 9.50
CA PRO A 321 -17.37 -12.99 8.79
C PRO A 321 -17.26 -13.08 7.26
N ILE A 322 -16.06 -13.08 6.69
CA ILE A 322 -15.84 -13.18 5.24
C ILE A 322 -15.45 -14.61 4.87
N GLU A 323 -16.26 -15.29 4.09
CA GLU A 323 -16.09 -16.72 3.76
C GLU A 323 -14.74 -17.03 3.08
N ALA A 324 -14.30 -16.23 2.10
CA ALA A 324 -12.98 -16.41 1.48
C ALA A 324 -11.82 -16.32 2.49
N VAL A 325 -11.92 -15.41 3.46
CA VAL A 325 -10.94 -15.26 4.55
C VAL A 325 -11.03 -16.45 5.52
N LYS A 326 -12.25 -16.88 5.89
CA LYS A 326 -12.47 -18.06 6.74
C LYS A 326 -11.87 -19.33 6.13
N LYS A 327 -12.16 -19.60 4.86
CA LYS A 327 -11.62 -20.76 4.11
C LYS A 327 -10.10 -20.70 4.01
N THR A 328 -9.53 -19.53 3.72
CA THR A 328 -8.07 -19.34 3.72
C THR A 328 -7.45 -19.67 5.08
N ALA A 329 -8.00 -19.11 6.17
CA ALA A 329 -7.51 -19.36 7.52
C ALA A 329 -7.66 -20.85 7.91
N ARG A 330 -8.72 -21.53 7.46
CA ARG A 330 -8.90 -22.98 7.65
C ARG A 330 -7.82 -23.79 6.94
N MET A 331 -7.55 -23.48 5.67
CA MET A 331 -6.47 -24.14 4.92
C MET A 331 -5.11 -23.91 5.60
N GLN A 332 -4.84 -22.68 6.04
CA GLN A 332 -3.60 -22.31 6.72
C GLN A 332 -3.44 -23.08 8.05
N ASN A 333 -4.51 -23.19 8.84
CA ASN A 333 -4.51 -23.94 10.10
C ASN A 333 -4.23 -25.44 9.86
N LEU A 334 -4.90 -26.07 8.88
CA LEU A 334 -4.67 -27.46 8.53
C LEU A 334 -3.22 -27.70 8.07
N LEU A 335 -2.67 -26.81 7.24
CA LEU A 335 -1.26 -26.87 6.84
C LEU A 335 -0.29 -26.73 8.02
N ALA A 336 -0.59 -25.85 8.98
CA ALA A 336 0.22 -25.69 10.18
C ALA A 336 0.19 -26.94 11.09
N GLN A 337 -0.87 -27.75 11.01
CA GLN A 337 -1.00 -29.04 11.68
C GLN A 337 -0.42 -30.22 10.88
N GLY A 338 0.15 -29.97 9.69
CA GLY A 338 0.66 -31.03 8.81
C GLY A 338 -0.42 -31.81 8.05
N LYS A 339 -1.66 -31.33 8.04
CA LYS A 339 -2.84 -31.98 7.44
C LYS A 339 -3.09 -31.53 6.00
N ALA A 340 -2.06 -31.57 5.15
CA ALA A 340 -2.18 -31.15 3.76
C ALA A 340 -3.23 -31.98 2.98
N SER A 341 -3.34 -33.28 3.25
CA SER A 341 -4.36 -34.13 2.62
C SER A 341 -5.79 -33.69 2.97
N GLU A 342 -6.04 -33.19 4.18
CA GLU A 342 -7.36 -32.68 4.56
C GLU A 342 -7.70 -31.37 3.84
N VAL A 343 -6.70 -30.53 3.55
CA VAL A 343 -6.91 -29.35 2.68
C VAL A 343 -7.37 -29.79 1.29
N ILE A 344 -6.74 -30.80 0.70
CA ILE A 344 -7.15 -31.31 -0.61
C ILE A 344 -8.56 -31.90 -0.54
N SER A 345 -8.86 -32.75 0.44
CA SER A 345 -10.19 -33.34 0.61
C SER A 345 -11.31 -32.30 0.76
N GLN A 346 -11.02 -31.15 1.38
CA GLN A 346 -12.03 -30.09 1.62
C GLN A 346 -12.12 -29.07 0.49
N PHE A 347 -11.01 -28.75 -0.19
CA PHE A 347 -10.91 -27.57 -1.05
C PHE A 347 -10.43 -27.84 -2.48
N ALA A 348 -10.20 -29.11 -2.87
CA ALA A 348 -9.79 -29.44 -4.24
C ALA A 348 -10.75 -28.90 -5.30
N GLU A 349 -12.06 -28.98 -5.03
CA GLU A 349 -13.13 -28.55 -5.93
C GLU A 349 -13.62 -27.11 -5.65
N GLU A 350 -12.98 -26.38 -4.73
CA GLU A 350 -13.34 -24.99 -4.45
C GLU A 350 -13.03 -24.10 -5.66
N ASP A 351 -14.04 -23.38 -6.16
CA ASP A 351 -13.85 -22.39 -7.21
C ASP A 351 -13.30 -21.09 -6.62
N LEU A 352 -11.97 -20.93 -6.71
CA LEU A 352 -11.26 -19.74 -6.26
C LEU A 352 -11.39 -18.55 -7.22
N THR A 353 -11.94 -18.74 -8.43
CA THR A 353 -12.06 -17.64 -9.40
C THR A 353 -13.15 -16.65 -9.00
N GLY A 354 -14.24 -17.13 -8.37
CA GLY A 354 -15.32 -16.31 -7.83
C GLY A 354 -15.04 -15.70 -6.45
N TRP A 355 -13.84 -15.89 -5.90
CA TRP A 355 -13.44 -15.21 -4.67
C TRP A 355 -13.08 -13.76 -4.96
N PRO A 356 -13.18 -12.86 -3.95
CA PRO A 356 -12.70 -11.51 -4.12
C PRO A 356 -11.25 -11.47 -4.61
N PHE A 357 -10.98 -10.63 -5.62
CA PHE A 357 -9.67 -10.58 -6.25
C PHE A 357 -8.54 -10.32 -5.24
N TRP A 358 -8.84 -9.54 -4.19
CA TRP A 358 -7.90 -9.20 -3.14
C TRP A 358 -7.61 -10.37 -2.18
N LYS A 359 -8.34 -11.49 -2.30
CA LYS A 359 -8.16 -12.69 -1.45
C LYS A 359 -7.84 -13.98 -2.20
N ARG A 360 -8.23 -14.12 -3.47
CA ARG A 360 -8.05 -15.38 -4.22
C ARG A 360 -6.60 -15.85 -4.31
N GLY A 361 -5.64 -14.92 -4.33
CA GLY A 361 -4.21 -15.23 -4.27
C GLY A 361 -3.83 -16.10 -3.07
N ASP A 362 -4.33 -15.75 -1.89
CA ASP A 362 -4.08 -16.53 -0.67
C ASP A 362 -4.70 -17.94 -0.75
N GLY A 363 -5.91 -18.04 -1.31
CA GLY A 363 -6.58 -19.32 -1.51
C GLY A 363 -5.78 -20.25 -2.42
N TYR A 364 -5.35 -19.74 -3.58
CA TYR A 364 -4.51 -20.47 -4.51
C TYR A 364 -3.17 -20.87 -3.87
N HIS A 365 -2.55 -19.96 -3.13
CA HIS A 365 -1.28 -20.23 -2.46
C HIS A 365 -1.43 -21.37 -1.42
N MET A 366 -2.44 -21.32 -0.55
CA MET A 366 -2.64 -22.36 0.46
C MET A 366 -2.97 -23.72 -0.17
N ARG A 367 -3.85 -23.78 -1.17
CA ARG A 367 -4.21 -25.03 -1.83
C ARG A 367 -3.06 -25.58 -2.68
N GLY A 368 -2.35 -24.74 -3.42
CA GLY A 368 -1.15 -25.11 -4.16
C GLY A 368 -0.04 -25.64 -3.26
N ARG A 369 0.14 -25.06 -2.07
CA ARG A 369 1.07 -25.59 -1.06
C ARG A 369 0.65 -26.97 -0.56
N ALA A 370 -0.64 -27.20 -0.34
CA ALA A 370 -1.14 -28.53 0.02
C ALA A 370 -0.84 -29.57 -1.08
N TYR A 371 -1.10 -29.25 -2.35
CA TYR A 371 -0.77 -30.12 -3.49
C TYR A 371 0.74 -30.40 -3.58
N SER A 372 1.58 -29.39 -3.34
CA SER A 372 3.03 -29.58 -3.33
C SER A 372 3.48 -30.55 -2.23
N ILE A 373 2.86 -30.50 -1.05
CA ILE A 373 3.17 -31.40 0.08
C ILE A 373 2.69 -32.83 -0.21
N THR A 374 1.51 -32.98 -0.82
CA THR A 374 0.94 -34.29 -1.20
C THR A 374 1.52 -34.84 -2.51
N LYS A 375 2.48 -34.14 -3.12
CA LYS A 375 3.22 -34.50 -4.34
C LYS A 375 2.37 -34.54 -5.61
N ASP A 376 1.24 -33.83 -5.66
CA ASP A 376 0.53 -33.55 -6.91
C ASP A 376 1.16 -32.31 -7.57
N GLY A 377 2.30 -32.52 -8.22
CA GLY A 377 3.13 -31.43 -8.73
C GLY A 377 2.45 -30.57 -9.79
N ALA A 378 1.59 -31.16 -10.62
CA ALA A 378 0.90 -30.46 -11.69
C ALA A 378 -0.18 -29.52 -11.15
N LYS A 379 -1.00 -29.98 -10.18
CA LYS A 379 -1.98 -29.11 -9.54
C LYS A 379 -1.33 -28.04 -8.66
N ALA A 380 -0.23 -28.37 -7.99
CA ALA A 380 0.56 -27.40 -7.26
C ALA A 380 1.07 -26.27 -8.17
N GLU A 381 1.68 -26.62 -9.31
CA GLU A 381 2.15 -25.63 -10.30
C GLU A 381 1.02 -24.72 -10.78
N ALA A 382 -0.14 -25.30 -11.10
CA ALA A 382 -1.29 -24.56 -11.59
C ALA A 382 -1.82 -23.54 -10.56
N ASP A 383 -2.01 -23.94 -9.31
CA ASP A 383 -2.50 -23.05 -8.26
C ASP A 383 -1.44 -22.00 -7.88
N LEU A 384 -0.19 -22.39 -7.67
CA LEU A 384 0.87 -21.46 -7.24
C LEU A 384 1.17 -20.41 -8.32
N THR A 385 1.13 -20.78 -9.59
CA THR A 385 1.28 -19.83 -10.71
C THR A 385 0.10 -18.86 -10.77
N LYS A 386 -1.13 -19.35 -10.56
CA LYS A 386 -2.33 -18.50 -10.48
C LYS A 386 -2.30 -17.56 -9.27
N ALA A 387 -1.68 -17.95 -8.16
CA ALA A 387 -1.55 -17.10 -6.97
C ALA A 387 -0.64 -15.88 -7.21
N LEU A 388 0.43 -16.07 -7.99
CA LEU A 388 1.53 -15.10 -8.11
C LEU A 388 1.11 -13.68 -8.48
N PRO A 389 0.23 -13.41 -9.46
CA PRO A 389 -0.15 -12.04 -9.78
C PRO A 389 -1.05 -11.37 -8.71
N TRP A 390 -1.59 -12.12 -7.74
CA TRP A 390 -2.48 -11.60 -6.68
C TRP A 390 -1.78 -11.45 -5.33
N ILE A 391 -0.47 -11.71 -5.24
CA ILE A 391 0.30 -11.57 -3.99
C ILE A 391 1.42 -10.55 -4.17
N SER A 392 1.21 -9.38 -3.57
CA SER A 392 2.13 -8.23 -3.57
C SER A 392 2.93 -8.09 -2.28
N GLU A 393 2.46 -8.66 -1.15
CA GLU A 393 3.18 -8.59 0.12
C GLU A 393 4.51 -9.37 -0.03
N PRO A 394 5.68 -8.70 0.14
CA PRO A 394 6.94 -9.29 -0.26
C PRO A 394 7.29 -10.62 0.42
N ARG A 395 7.00 -10.78 1.72
CA ARG A 395 7.32 -12.02 2.43
C ARG A 395 6.41 -13.16 2.00
N THR A 396 5.12 -12.90 1.85
CA THR A 396 4.17 -13.89 1.34
C THR A 396 4.51 -14.28 -0.10
N ARG A 397 4.94 -13.32 -0.92
CA ARG A 397 5.40 -13.57 -2.29
C ARG A 397 6.67 -14.42 -2.32
N ASP A 398 7.65 -14.15 -1.46
CA ASP A 398 8.87 -14.96 -1.34
C ASP A 398 8.54 -16.40 -0.91
N ALA A 399 7.63 -16.58 0.06
CA ALA A 399 7.16 -17.90 0.49
C ALA A 399 6.41 -18.67 -0.62
N LEU A 400 5.61 -17.97 -1.43
CA LEU A 400 4.94 -18.53 -2.61
C LEU A 400 5.98 -18.99 -3.64
N LEU A 401 6.92 -18.13 -4.01
CA LEU A 401 7.99 -18.45 -4.96
C LEU A 401 8.85 -19.62 -4.46
N LEU A 402 9.12 -19.69 -3.16
CA LEU A 402 9.87 -20.79 -2.58
C LEU A 402 9.10 -22.11 -2.73
N THR A 403 7.79 -22.09 -2.47
CA THR A 403 6.93 -23.28 -2.64
C THR A 403 6.90 -23.71 -4.11
N LEU A 404 6.78 -22.76 -5.04
CA LEU A 404 6.81 -23.00 -6.48
C LEU A 404 8.15 -23.61 -6.93
N ALA A 405 9.27 -23.04 -6.47
CA ALA A 405 10.61 -23.53 -6.77
C ALA A 405 10.83 -24.97 -6.24
N GLN A 406 10.40 -25.24 -5.01
CA GLN A 406 10.50 -26.57 -4.41
C GLN A 406 9.62 -27.60 -5.11
N ASN A 407 8.42 -27.21 -5.55
CA ASN A 407 7.53 -28.06 -6.33
C ASN A 407 8.17 -28.45 -7.67
N ARG A 408 8.71 -27.46 -8.38
CA ARG A 408 9.41 -27.66 -9.66
C ARG A 408 10.63 -28.56 -9.50
N GLU A 409 11.47 -28.29 -8.49
CA GLU A 409 12.66 -29.10 -8.21
C GLU A 409 12.29 -30.55 -7.85
N ARG A 410 11.35 -30.76 -6.90
CA ARG A 410 11.19 -32.06 -6.23
C ARG A 410 10.07 -32.91 -6.80
N ASN A 411 8.97 -32.31 -7.24
CA ASN A 411 7.79 -33.03 -7.71
C ASN A 411 7.74 -33.10 -9.23
N LEU A 412 8.24 -32.08 -9.94
CA LEU A 412 8.27 -32.05 -11.40
C LEU A 412 9.64 -32.42 -11.99
N GLY A 413 10.72 -32.38 -11.20
CA GLY A 413 12.07 -32.64 -11.68
C GLY A 413 12.57 -31.60 -12.68
N ASP A 414 12.01 -30.38 -12.64
CA ASP A 414 12.32 -29.29 -13.56
C ASP A 414 13.28 -28.30 -12.90
N ASP A 415 14.57 -28.61 -13.00
CA ASP A 415 15.64 -27.82 -12.39
C ASP A 415 15.76 -26.42 -13.00
N ASP A 416 15.45 -26.23 -14.29
CA ASP A 416 15.54 -24.92 -14.95
C ASP A 416 14.49 -23.96 -14.41
N ARG A 417 13.21 -24.33 -14.42
CA ARG A 417 12.13 -23.49 -13.87
C ARG A 417 12.21 -23.36 -12.35
N ALA A 418 12.79 -24.33 -11.65
CA ALA A 418 13.07 -24.22 -10.22
C ALA A 418 14.14 -23.15 -9.94
N LEU A 419 15.22 -23.16 -10.73
CA LEU A 419 16.31 -22.20 -10.60
C LEU A 419 15.83 -20.76 -10.86
N GLU A 420 14.99 -20.54 -11.88
CA GLU A 420 14.33 -19.26 -12.13
C GLU A 420 13.55 -18.76 -10.92
N ALA A 421 12.71 -19.63 -10.33
CA ALA A 421 11.88 -19.27 -9.19
C ALA A 421 12.70 -19.00 -7.91
N PHE A 422 13.77 -19.77 -7.64
CA PHE A 422 14.66 -19.45 -6.52
C PHE A 422 15.42 -18.14 -6.75
N ASN A 423 15.90 -17.88 -7.97
CA ASN A 423 16.59 -16.64 -8.30
C ASN A 423 15.69 -15.42 -8.14
N ALA A 424 14.40 -15.52 -8.48
CA ALA A 424 13.44 -14.44 -8.30
C ALA A 424 13.31 -13.95 -6.84
N ILE A 425 13.66 -14.78 -5.85
CA ILE A 425 13.64 -14.41 -4.42
C ILE A 425 14.87 -13.57 -4.04
N VAL A 426 16.03 -13.87 -4.65
CA VAL A 426 17.33 -13.37 -4.17
C VAL A 426 18.08 -12.49 -5.18
N ALA A 427 17.68 -12.38 -6.44
CA ALA A 427 18.46 -11.69 -7.48
C ALA A 427 18.71 -10.22 -7.13
N ASP A 428 17.67 -9.48 -6.75
CA ASP A 428 17.74 -8.05 -6.44
C ASP A 428 18.09 -7.75 -4.97
N ARG A 429 18.59 -8.75 -4.23
CA ARG A 429 18.92 -8.64 -2.81
C ARG A 429 20.41 -8.43 -2.61
N GLU A 430 20.79 -7.22 -2.22
CA GLU A 430 22.16 -6.95 -1.76
C GLU A 430 22.49 -7.69 -0.45
N ARG A 431 21.50 -7.83 0.44
CA ARG A 431 21.64 -8.49 1.74
C ARG A 431 20.59 -9.57 1.89
N ILE A 432 21.04 -10.71 2.40
CA ILE A 432 20.21 -11.88 2.70
C ILE A 432 19.94 -11.91 4.21
N GLY A 433 18.69 -12.11 4.59
CA GLY A 433 18.27 -12.04 5.99
C GLY A 433 17.02 -12.85 6.34
N SER A 434 16.23 -13.32 5.39
CA SER A 434 15.01 -14.07 5.66
C SER A 434 15.19 -15.60 5.51
N ALA A 435 14.34 -16.37 6.18
CA ALA A 435 14.32 -17.83 6.08
C ALA A 435 14.13 -18.32 4.64
N ASP A 436 13.24 -17.67 3.89
CA ASP A 436 12.92 -18.06 2.52
C ASP A 436 14.08 -17.73 1.56
N GLU A 437 14.79 -16.61 1.78
CA GLU A 437 15.98 -16.26 1.02
C GLU A 437 17.14 -17.25 1.28
N TYR A 438 17.38 -17.65 2.53
CA TYR A 438 18.38 -18.69 2.83
C TYR A 438 18.03 -20.02 2.18
N ALA A 439 16.75 -20.43 2.26
CA ALA A 439 16.28 -21.65 1.60
C ALA A 439 16.45 -21.59 0.07
N ALA A 440 16.23 -20.41 -0.52
CA ALA A 440 16.43 -20.19 -1.95
C ALA A 440 17.91 -20.34 -2.35
N LEU A 441 18.85 -19.76 -1.58
CA LEU A 441 20.29 -19.97 -1.82
C LEU A 441 20.68 -21.45 -1.76
N GLN A 442 20.15 -22.21 -0.80
CA GLN A 442 20.38 -23.65 -0.72
C GLN A 442 19.79 -24.39 -1.94
N GLY A 443 18.63 -23.97 -2.43
CA GLY A 443 18.01 -24.51 -3.65
C GLY A 443 18.83 -24.28 -4.90
N ILE A 444 19.26 -23.04 -5.12
CA ILE A 444 20.14 -22.65 -6.23
C ILE A 444 21.44 -23.47 -6.19
N ALA A 445 22.09 -23.53 -5.02
CA ALA A 445 23.36 -24.24 -4.86
C ALA A 445 23.22 -25.75 -5.10
N ARG A 446 22.11 -26.38 -4.68
CA ARG A 446 21.83 -27.80 -5.00
C ARG A 446 21.74 -28.03 -6.51
N ILE A 447 20.98 -27.19 -7.22
CA ILE A 447 20.81 -27.31 -8.68
C ILE A 447 22.16 -27.09 -9.39
N GLN A 448 22.90 -26.05 -9.02
CA GLN A 448 24.24 -25.76 -9.55
C GLN A 448 25.21 -26.93 -9.32
N THR A 449 25.17 -27.54 -8.13
CA THR A 449 25.99 -28.72 -7.80
C THR A 449 25.65 -29.92 -8.67
N ARG A 450 24.36 -30.20 -8.93
CA ARG A 450 23.92 -31.25 -9.87
C ARG A 450 24.43 -31.00 -11.30
N ARG A 451 24.57 -29.74 -11.70
CA ARG A 451 25.10 -29.32 -13.00
C ARG A 451 26.63 -29.26 -13.07
N GLY A 452 27.34 -29.62 -12.00
CA GLY A 452 28.81 -29.53 -11.93
C GLY A 452 29.36 -28.11 -11.74
N GLN A 453 28.50 -27.14 -11.44
CA GLN A 453 28.85 -25.72 -11.26
C GLN A 453 29.24 -25.44 -9.80
N TYR A 454 30.29 -26.11 -9.32
CA TYR A 454 30.63 -26.12 -7.89
C TYR A 454 31.08 -24.76 -7.37
N ASP A 455 31.86 -24.01 -8.16
CA ASP A 455 32.38 -22.70 -7.74
C ASP A 455 31.26 -21.65 -7.72
N GLU A 456 30.30 -21.73 -8.64
CA GLU A 456 29.04 -20.96 -8.61
C GLU A 456 28.23 -21.31 -7.36
N ALA A 457 28.05 -22.59 -7.05
CA ALA A 457 27.30 -23.05 -5.89
C ALA A 457 27.88 -22.52 -4.57
N LEU A 458 29.21 -22.53 -4.42
CA LEU A 458 29.88 -21.95 -3.27
C LEU A 458 29.70 -20.42 -3.21
N ARG A 459 29.81 -19.71 -4.34
CA ARG A 459 29.55 -18.26 -4.41
C ARG A 459 28.11 -17.93 -4.00
N THR A 460 27.13 -18.71 -4.45
CA THR A 460 25.72 -18.58 -4.07
C THR A 460 25.55 -18.70 -2.56
N LEU A 461 26.06 -19.77 -1.93
CA LEU A 461 25.93 -19.99 -0.49
C LEU A 461 26.63 -18.90 0.33
N ASN A 462 27.77 -18.38 -0.16
CA ASN A 462 28.51 -17.32 0.52
C ASN A 462 27.76 -15.98 0.58
N ARG A 463 26.74 -15.75 -0.27
CA ARG A 463 25.85 -14.58 -0.15
C ARG A 463 25.12 -14.53 1.20
N ALA A 464 24.95 -15.68 1.86
CA ALA A 464 24.37 -15.76 3.20
C ALA A 464 25.30 -15.24 4.32
N ASN A 465 26.56 -14.93 4.01
CA ASN A 465 27.61 -14.63 4.98
C ASN A 465 27.67 -15.69 6.11
N PRO A 466 27.99 -16.96 5.80
CA PRO A 466 27.84 -18.09 6.72
C PRO A 466 28.47 -17.88 8.10
N GLU A 467 29.61 -17.19 8.16
CA GLU A 467 30.32 -16.90 9.41
C GLU A 467 29.57 -15.98 10.37
N LYS A 468 28.66 -15.15 9.86
CA LYS A 468 27.81 -14.25 10.66
C LYS A 468 26.47 -14.88 11.05
N LEU A 469 26.13 -16.04 10.50
CA LEU A 469 24.89 -16.74 10.81
C LEU A 469 24.95 -17.39 12.20
N GLN A 470 23.77 -17.59 12.78
CA GLN A 470 23.56 -18.26 14.07
C GLN A 470 22.44 -19.30 13.95
N GLY A 471 22.43 -20.26 14.89
CA GLY A 471 21.40 -21.30 14.99
C GLY A 471 21.32 -22.21 13.76
N ALA A 472 20.12 -22.74 13.49
CA ALA A 472 19.89 -23.74 12.44
C ALA A 472 20.32 -23.28 11.04
N TRP A 473 20.23 -21.98 10.73
CA TRP A 473 20.66 -21.47 9.43
C TRP A 473 22.17 -21.52 9.23
N ARG A 474 22.96 -21.31 10.29
CA ARG A 474 24.42 -21.49 10.25
C ARG A 474 24.73 -22.94 9.87
N GLU A 475 24.17 -23.89 10.63
CA GLU A 475 24.38 -25.32 10.44
C GLU A 475 23.98 -25.78 9.03
N ASN A 476 22.78 -25.40 8.58
CA ASN A 476 22.24 -25.78 7.28
C ASN A 476 23.08 -25.26 6.10
N ILE A 477 23.56 -24.01 6.18
CA ILE A 477 24.39 -23.42 5.13
C ILE A 477 25.78 -24.06 5.10
N PHE A 478 26.44 -24.27 6.25
CA PHE A 478 27.73 -24.97 6.28
C PHE A 478 27.63 -26.41 5.78
N LYS A 479 26.57 -27.12 6.15
CA LYS A 479 26.30 -28.45 5.60
C LYS A 479 26.17 -28.42 4.07
N SER A 480 25.45 -27.44 3.54
CA SER A 480 25.32 -27.28 2.08
C SER A 480 26.68 -27.01 1.42
N ILE A 481 27.55 -26.22 2.04
CA ILE A 481 28.93 -25.96 1.56
C ILE A 481 29.75 -27.26 1.59
N GLU A 482 29.63 -28.07 2.64
CA GLU A 482 30.30 -29.36 2.74
C GLU A 482 29.84 -30.32 1.63
N ASP A 483 28.52 -30.41 1.40
CA ASP A 483 27.93 -31.24 0.34
C ASP A 483 28.48 -30.85 -1.05
N VAL A 484 28.58 -29.54 -1.34
CA VAL A 484 29.18 -29.06 -2.61
C VAL A 484 30.65 -29.48 -2.73
N ASN A 485 31.43 -29.32 -1.66
CA ASN A 485 32.85 -29.67 -1.65
C ASN A 485 33.08 -31.18 -1.77
N GLU A 486 32.21 -32.00 -1.19
CA GLU A 486 32.26 -33.45 -1.33
C GLU A 486 31.94 -33.86 -2.77
N ALA A 487 30.89 -33.28 -3.37
CA ALA A 487 30.55 -33.51 -4.78
C ALA A 487 31.71 -33.13 -5.72
N LYS A 488 32.34 -31.95 -5.51
CA LYS A 488 33.51 -31.49 -6.28
C LYS A 488 34.70 -32.45 -6.19
N ARG A 489 34.93 -33.03 -5.01
CA ARG A 489 36.00 -34.02 -4.79
C ARG A 489 35.72 -35.33 -5.53
N LYS A 490 34.47 -35.81 -5.49
CA LYS A 490 34.06 -37.05 -6.17
C LYS A 490 34.16 -36.97 -7.69
N THR A 491 33.96 -35.80 -8.28
CA THR A 491 34.06 -35.61 -9.74
C THR A 491 35.49 -35.37 -10.21
N SER A 492 36.40 -34.99 -9.30
CA SER A 492 37.84 -34.85 -9.59
C SER A 492 38.64 -36.15 -9.44
N GLN A 493 38.00 -37.23 -8.96
CA GLN A 493 38.54 -38.60 -8.89
C GLN A 493 37.98 -39.43 -10.03
#